data_AF-A0A7X6RWQ0-F1
#
_entry.id   AF-A0A7X6RWQ0-F1
#
_cell.length_a   1.000
_cell.length_b   1.000
_cell.length_c   1.000
_cell.angle_alpha   90.00
_cell.angle_beta   90.00
_cell.angle_gamma   90.00
#
_symmetry.space_group_name_H-M   'P 1'
#
loop_
_entity.id
_entity.type
_entity.pdbx_description
1 polymer ?
#
loop_
_entity_poly.entity_id
_entity_poly.type
_entity_poly.pdbx_seq_one_letter_code
_entity_poly.pdbx_strand_id
1 'polypeptide(L)'
;MKKVVFGAGAAIATGAAVSLLFGAGVAAAAPDVVGQTYSDASSAIEDGGGSAKVAVTVGSKLSQGDCIVTNAWDAPFVRDSGGSFGHADSEVMVALNCDGDHATATHGGASVASPAGREAKAASDEEEAKAEAEAAAAQQEQLEEVSTPDE
;
A
#
# COMPACT_ATOMS: atom_id res chain seq x y z
N MET A 1 26.44 -29.76 47.90
CA MET A 1 25.08 -29.45 48.38
C MET A 1 24.48 -28.35 47.49
N LYS A 2 23.14 -28.33 47.37
CA LYS A 2 22.29 -27.54 46.45
C LYS A 2 22.29 -27.97 44.97
N LYS A 3 21.32 -28.84 44.65
CA LYS A 3 20.68 -28.90 43.33
C LYS A 3 19.55 -27.87 43.32
N VAL A 4 19.40 -27.12 42.23
CA VAL A 4 18.10 -26.59 41.80
C VAL A 4 18.00 -26.83 40.30
N VAL A 5 16.94 -27.54 39.93
CA VAL A 5 16.43 -27.84 38.58
C VAL A 5 15.14 -27.04 38.41
N PHE A 6 14.62 -27.01 37.18
CA PHE A 6 13.36 -26.43 36.66
C PHE A 6 13.52 -25.02 36.11
N GLY A 7 12.99 -24.68 34.94
CA GLY A 7 12.07 -25.39 34.05
C GLY A 7 11.61 -24.40 32.97
N ALA A 8 11.06 -24.92 31.88
CA ALA A 8 10.54 -24.14 30.75
C ALA A 8 9.58 -23.02 31.20
N GLY A 9 9.81 -21.81 30.67
CA GLY A 9 8.88 -20.69 30.75
C GLY A 9 9.00 -19.89 29.47
N ALA A 10 7.96 -19.94 28.64
CA ALA A 10 7.78 -18.99 27.55
C ALA A 10 7.75 -17.58 28.14
N ALA A 11 8.74 -16.77 27.79
CA ALA A 11 8.70 -15.33 27.96
C ALA A 11 8.79 -14.72 26.57
N ILE A 12 7.64 -14.27 26.07
CA ILE A 12 7.55 -13.23 25.05
C ILE A 12 8.26 -12.03 25.67
N ALA A 13 9.51 -11.82 25.29
CA ALA A 13 10.29 -10.65 25.66
C ALA A 13 10.58 -9.90 24.36
N THR A 14 9.91 -8.77 24.22
CA THR A 14 10.23 -7.64 23.35
C THR A 14 11.74 -7.38 23.38
N GLY A 15 12.44 -7.92 22.39
CA GLY A 15 13.88 -7.72 22.20
C GLY A 15 14.12 -6.47 21.38
N ALA A 16 14.12 -5.31 22.04
CA ALA A 16 14.79 -4.12 21.51
C ALA A 16 16.30 -4.40 21.44
N ALA A 17 16.77 -4.91 20.29
CA ALA A 17 18.19 -5.04 20.01
C ALA A 17 18.75 -3.70 19.57
N VAL A 18 19.30 -2.98 20.55
CA VAL A 18 20.06 -1.74 20.40
C VAL A 18 21.21 -1.96 19.41
N SER A 19 21.05 -1.41 18.21
CA SER A 19 22.09 -1.38 17.16
C SER A 19 22.51 0.05 16.90
N LEU A 20 22.98 0.74 17.94
CA LEU A 20 23.67 2.02 17.81
C LEU A 20 25.16 1.71 17.95
N LEU A 21 25.95 1.86 16.88
CA LEU A 21 27.38 2.23 16.91
C LEU A 21 28.10 2.11 15.55
N PHE A 22 27.48 2.42 14.41
CA PHE A 22 28.23 2.86 13.22
C PHE A 22 27.40 3.87 12.45
N GLY A 23 27.96 5.07 12.22
CA GLY A 23 27.38 6.14 11.42
C GLY A 23 27.36 5.80 9.93
N ALA A 24 26.64 4.75 9.56
CA ALA A 24 26.08 4.64 8.24
C ALA A 24 24.83 5.55 8.27
N GLY A 25 24.91 6.71 7.61
CA GLY A 25 23.68 7.40 7.24
C GLY A 25 22.80 6.37 6.56
N VAL A 26 21.63 6.07 7.13
CA VAL A 26 20.65 5.25 6.45
C VAL A 26 20.36 6.02 5.17
N ALA A 27 20.83 5.51 4.03
CA ALA A 27 20.29 5.96 2.77
C ALA A 27 18.84 5.49 2.81
N ALA A 28 17.96 6.37 3.28
CA ALA A 28 16.53 6.15 3.22
C ALA A 28 16.20 6.21 1.73
N ALA A 29 16.21 5.05 1.09
CA ALA A 29 15.67 4.92 -0.25
C ALA A 29 14.18 5.32 -0.21
N ALA A 30 13.69 5.89 -1.31
CA ALA A 30 12.26 6.12 -1.49
C ALA A 30 11.43 4.92 -0.98
N PRO A 31 10.34 5.17 -0.23
CA PRO A 31 9.52 4.13 0.37
C PRO A 31 8.95 3.18 -0.69
N ASP A 32 8.85 1.90 -0.34
CA ASP A 32 8.30 0.86 -1.24
C ASP A 32 6.78 0.96 -1.31
N VAL A 33 6.30 1.84 -2.20
CA VAL A 33 4.87 2.14 -2.41
C VAL A 33 4.37 1.69 -3.79
N VAL A 34 5.18 0.95 -4.55
CA VAL A 34 4.79 0.44 -5.87
C VAL A 34 3.67 -0.58 -5.71
N GLY A 35 2.62 -0.45 -6.54
CA GLY A 35 1.42 -1.28 -6.48
C GLY A 35 0.31 -0.73 -5.59
N GLN A 36 0.58 0.28 -4.76
CA GLN A 36 -0.44 0.95 -3.95
C GLN A 36 -1.24 1.98 -4.76
N THR A 37 -2.42 2.35 -4.26
CA THR A 37 -3.14 3.53 -4.77
C THR A 37 -2.34 4.80 -4.46
N TYR A 38 -2.47 5.84 -5.27
CA TYR A 38 -1.79 7.11 -5.01
C TYR A 38 -2.20 7.72 -3.66
N SER A 39 -3.45 7.54 -3.24
CA SER A 39 -3.92 8.00 -1.94
C SER A 39 -3.14 7.32 -0.81
N ASP A 40 -3.06 5.98 -0.81
CA ASP A 40 -2.35 5.22 0.21
C ASP A 40 -0.84 5.49 0.19
N ALA A 41 -0.26 5.55 -1.01
CA ALA A 41 1.15 5.87 -1.20
C ALA A 41 1.49 7.28 -0.69
N SER A 42 0.61 8.26 -0.93
CA SER A 42 0.81 9.63 -0.45
C SER A 42 0.80 9.68 1.07
N SER A 43 -0.16 9.01 1.71
CA SER A 43 -0.20 8.89 3.17
C SER A 43 1.04 8.19 3.72
N ALA A 44 1.47 7.08 3.12
CA ALA A 44 2.67 6.36 3.56
C ALA A 44 3.95 7.20 3.43
N ILE A 45 4.08 8.00 2.35
CA ILE A 45 5.20 8.92 2.15
C ILE A 45 5.17 10.04 3.20
N GLU A 46 3.99 10.60 3.49
CA GLU A 46 3.80 11.66 4.48
C GLU A 46 4.10 11.19 5.91
N ASP A 47 3.66 9.96 6.26
CA ASP A 47 3.98 9.31 7.54
C ASP A 47 5.50 9.10 7.70
N GLY A 48 6.22 8.92 6.59
CA GLY A 48 7.68 8.87 6.53
C GLY A 48 8.39 10.23 6.60
N GLY A 49 7.64 11.34 6.66
CA GLY A 49 8.17 12.70 6.66
C GLY A 49 8.53 13.26 5.28
N GLY A 50 8.16 12.56 4.21
CA GLY A 50 8.31 13.02 2.83
C GLY A 50 7.04 13.68 2.31
N SER A 51 7.07 14.10 1.04
CA SER A 51 5.90 14.53 0.30
C SER A 51 5.88 13.89 -1.08
N ALA A 52 4.74 13.29 -1.44
CA ALA A 52 4.56 12.67 -2.74
C ALA A 52 4.41 13.74 -3.83
N LYS A 53 5.09 13.56 -4.96
CA LYS A 53 4.99 14.40 -6.16
C LYS A 53 4.77 13.55 -7.38
N VAL A 54 3.68 13.81 -8.09
CA VAL A 54 3.39 13.11 -9.35
C VAL A 54 4.37 13.58 -10.41
N ALA A 55 5.23 12.67 -10.87
CA ALA A 55 6.21 12.91 -11.93
C ALA A 55 5.62 12.63 -13.32
N VAL A 56 4.93 11.50 -13.44
CA VAL A 56 4.36 11.01 -14.70
C VAL A 56 3.01 10.38 -14.41
N THR A 57 2.05 10.63 -15.28
CA THR A 57 0.75 9.95 -15.27
C THR A 57 0.51 9.34 -16.63
N VAL A 58 0.15 8.06 -16.65
CA VAL A 58 -0.32 7.34 -17.84
C VAL A 58 -1.77 6.97 -17.63
N GLY A 59 -2.62 7.18 -18.64
CA GLY A 59 -4.05 6.87 -18.54
C GLY A 59 -4.88 7.99 -17.93
N SER A 60 -6.20 7.80 -17.92
CA SER A 60 -7.15 8.83 -17.46
C SER A 60 -8.52 8.27 -17.04
N LYS A 61 -8.61 6.96 -16.77
CA LYS A 61 -9.88 6.28 -16.48
C LYS A 61 -10.24 6.35 -15.01
N LEU A 62 -9.23 6.37 -14.15
CA LEU A 62 -9.36 6.48 -12.71
C LEU A 62 -9.25 7.94 -12.23
N SER A 63 -9.80 8.20 -11.04
CA SER A 63 -9.47 9.42 -10.30
C SER A 63 -8.01 9.36 -9.85
N GLN A 64 -7.36 10.52 -9.63
CA GLN A 64 -5.93 10.54 -9.32
C GLN A 64 -5.59 9.72 -8.06
N GLY A 65 -6.45 9.75 -7.03
CA GLY A 65 -6.26 9.01 -5.79
C GLY A 65 -6.23 7.49 -5.98
N ASP A 66 -6.98 7.01 -6.98
CA ASP A 66 -7.12 5.58 -7.26
C ASP A 66 -6.07 5.07 -8.26
N CYS A 67 -5.25 5.96 -8.84
CA CYS A 67 -4.21 5.54 -9.76
C CYS A 67 -3.14 4.71 -9.05
N ILE A 68 -2.67 3.65 -9.71
CA ILE A 68 -1.67 2.75 -9.14
C ILE A 68 -0.28 3.33 -9.33
N VAL A 69 0.50 3.36 -8.26
CA VAL A 69 1.92 3.74 -8.31
C VAL A 69 2.70 2.63 -9.02
N THR A 70 3.36 2.98 -10.12
CA THR A 70 4.17 2.06 -10.92
C THR A 70 5.67 2.22 -10.69
N ASN A 71 6.09 3.35 -10.14
CA ASN A 71 7.47 3.61 -9.74
C ASN A 71 7.52 4.74 -8.71
N ALA A 72 8.48 4.70 -7.79
CA ALA A 72 8.73 5.72 -6.78
C ALA A 72 10.24 5.95 -6.62
N TRP A 73 10.68 7.21 -6.54
CA TRP A 73 12.10 7.56 -6.38
C TRP A 73 12.29 8.93 -5.73
N ASP A 74 13.43 9.15 -5.09
CA ASP A 74 13.75 10.43 -4.45
C ASP A 74 14.01 11.52 -5.50
N ALA A 75 13.58 12.75 -5.22
CA ALA A 75 13.70 13.85 -6.16
C ALA A 75 15.18 14.13 -6.54
N PRO A 76 15.57 13.98 -7.82
CA PRO A 76 16.97 14.07 -8.23
C PRO A 76 17.47 15.51 -8.43
N PHE A 77 16.73 16.52 -7.95
CA PHE A 77 16.96 17.92 -8.30
C PHE A 77 17.05 18.84 -7.09
N VAL A 78 17.68 19.99 -7.34
CA VAL A 78 17.84 21.09 -6.40
C VAL A 78 16.78 22.14 -6.71
N ARG A 79 16.19 22.74 -5.68
CA ARG A 79 15.22 23.84 -5.81
C ARG A 79 15.38 24.82 -4.66
N ASP A 80 14.75 25.99 -4.80
CA ASP A 80 14.69 26.95 -3.71
C ASP A 80 13.84 26.39 -2.56
N SER A 81 14.43 26.38 -1.36
CA SER A 81 13.79 25.99 -0.12
C SER A 81 14.01 27.10 0.91
N GLY A 82 13.07 28.05 0.96
CA GLY A 82 13.11 29.15 1.92
C GLY A 82 14.25 30.16 1.70
N GLY A 83 14.64 30.42 0.45
CA GLY A 83 15.66 31.41 0.09
C GLY A 83 17.07 30.84 -0.04
N SER A 84 17.22 29.52 0.01
CA SER A 84 18.47 28.80 -0.30
C SER A 84 18.18 27.66 -1.26
N PHE A 85 19.05 27.48 -2.25
CA PHE A 85 19.01 26.32 -3.13
C PHE A 85 19.54 25.09 -2.39
N GLY A 86 18.73 24.05 -2.28
CA GLY A 86 19.06 22.78 -1.65
C GLY A 86 18.47 21.60 -2.42
N HIS A 87 18.99 20.40 -2.16
CA HIS A 87 18.37 19.18 -2.67
C HIS A 87 16.95 19.04 -2.10
N ALA A 88 16.06 18.46 -2.90
CA ALA A 88 14.68 18.22 -2.50
C ALA A 88 14.54 16.89 -1.75
N ASP A 89 15.30 16.74 -0.66
CA ASP A 89 15.47 15.47 0.06
C ASP A 89 14.17 14.95 0.71
N SER A 90 13.15 15.81 0.87
CA SER A 90 11.85 15.46 1.43
C SER A 90 10.78 15.18 0.36
N GLU A 91 11.18 15.02 -0.90
CA GLU A 91 10.23 14.82 -2.00
C GLU A 91 10.45 13.49 -2.69
N VAL A 92 9.37 12.70 -2.72
CA VAL A 92 9.33 11.41 -3.40
C VAL A 92 8.51 11.57 -4.66
N MET A 93 9.16 11.35 -5.79
CA MET A 93 8.55 11.37 -7.11
C MET A 93 7.85 10.04 -7.36
N VAL A 94 6.62 10.08 -7.85
CA VAL A 94 5.84 8.88 -8.18
C VAL A 94 5.36 8.89 -9.63
N ALA A 95 5.38 7.72 -10.27
CA ALA A 95 4.79 7.51 -11.59
C ALA A 95 3.48 6.73 -11.46
N LEU A 96 2.42 7.22 -12.08
CA LEU A 96 1.06 6.70 -11.91
C LEU A 96 0.55 6.01 -13.18
N ASN A 97 -0.17 4.92 -12.99
CA ASN A 97 -1.05 4.29 -13.97
C ASN A 97 -2.51 4.51 -13.56
N CYS A 98 -3.24 5.28 -14.37
CA CYS A 98 -4.63 5.65 -14.18
C CYS A 98 -5.57 4.93 -15.16
N ASP A 99 -5.14 3.86 -15.83
CA ASP A 99 -6.01 3.04 -16.68
C ASP A 99 -6.69 1.88 -15.93
N GLY A 100 -6.11 1.44 -14.81
CA GLY A 100 -6.55 0.26 -14.06
C GLY A 100 -5.37 -0.47 -13.42
N ASP A 101 -5.61 -1.24 -12.36
CA ASP A 101 -4.61 -2.07 -11.68
C ASP A 101 -4.11 -3.22 -12.57
N HIS A 102 -5.01 -3.94 -13.21
CA HIS A 102 -4.73 -5.01 -14.16
C HIS A 102 -5.50 -4.80 -15.48
N ALA A 103 -4.96 -5.37 -16.56
CA ALA A 103 -5.62 -5.30 -17.86
C ALA A 103 -6.89 -6.15 -17.87
N THR A 104 -8.00 -5.54 -18.28
CA THR A 104 -9.30 -6.20 -18.49
C THR A 104 -9.63 -6.28 -19.98
N ALA A 105 -10.77 -6.84 -20.35
CA ALA A 105 -11.21 -6.90 -21.75
C ALA A 105 -11.39 -5.52 -22.40
N THR A 106 -11.69 -4.49 -21.60
CA THR A 106 -12.04 -3.14 -22.07
C THR A 106 -11.15 -2.04 -21.50
N HIS A 107 -10.29 -2.34 -20.52
CA HIS A 107 -9.41 -1.36 -19.88
C HIS A 107 -7.96 -1.84 -19.88
N GLY A 108 -7.04 -0.89 -20.10
CA GLY A 108 -5.60 -1.14 -19.95
C GLY A 108 -5.22 -1.29 -18.47
N GLY A 109 -4.04 -1.84 -18.22
CA GLY A 109 -3.51 -2.05 -16.87
C GLY A 109 -2.34 -3.02 -16.89
N ALA A 110 -1.86 -3.44 -15.71
CA ALA A 110 -0.80 -4.45 -15.64
C ALA A 110 -1.26 -5.77 -16.27
N SER A 111 -0.49 -6.30 -17.21
CA SER A 111 -0.85 -7.56 -17.87
C SER A 111 -0.86 -8.71 -16.86
N VAL A 112 -1.88 -9.57 -16.89
CA VAL A 112 -1.94 -10.79 -16.05
C VAL A 112 -0.81 -11.80 -16.34
N ALA A 113 -0.01 -11.57 -17.38
CA ALA A 113 1.23 -12.29 -17.64
C ALA A 113 2.41 -11.81 -16.75
N SER A 114 2.33 -10.61 -16.17
CA SER A 114 3.34 -10.08 -15.23
C SER A 114 3.01 -10.46 -13.78
N PRO A 115 3.98 -10.44 -12.85
CA PRO A 115 3.72 -10.62 -11.42
C PRO A 115 2.67 -9.63 -10.89
N ALA A 116 2.85 -8.33 -11.14
CA ALA A 116 1.93 -7.29 -10.68
C ALA A 116 0.50 -7.49 -11.20
N GLY A 117 0.32 -7.86 -12.48
CA GLY A 117 -1.01 -8.10 -13.03
C GLY A 117 -1.67 -9.38 -12.49
N ARG A 118 -0.89 -10.38 -12.05
CA ARG A 118 -1.45 -11.56 -11.37
C ARG A 118 -1.90 -11.24 -9.96
N GLU A 119 -1.09 -10.50 -9.22
CA GLU A 119 -1.41 -10.07 -7.85
C GLU A 119 -2.65 -9.18 -7.84
N ALA A 120 -2.70 -8.17 -8.71
CA ALA A 120 -3.84 -7.30 -8.90
C ALA A 120 -5.12 -8.08 -9.28
N LYS A 121 -5.04 -9.01 -10.23
CA LYS A 121 -6.19 -9.84 -10.59
C LYS A 121 -6.65 -10.74 -9.43
N ALA A 122 -5.73 -11.35 -8.69
CA ALA A 122 -6.08 -12.18 -7.54
C ALA A 122 -6.81 -11.36 -6.47
N ALA A 123 -6.31 -10.16 -6.15
CA ALA A 123 -6.97 -9.26 -5.21
C ALA A 123 -8.37 -8.83 -5.70
N SER A 124 -8.51 -8.50 -6.99
CA SER A 124 -9.81 -8.17 -7.59
C SER A 124 -10.80 -9.33 -7.50
N ASP A 125 -10.36 -10.56 -7.82
CA ASP A 125 -11.21 -11.76 -7.75
C ASP A 125 -11.64 -12.07 -6.29
N GLU A 126 -10.77 -11.80 -5.31
CA GLU A 126 -11.08 -11.95 -3.87
C GLU A 126 -12.11 -10.92 -3.39
N GLU A 127 -11.96 -9.65 -3.76
CA GLU A 127 -12.92 -8.58 -3.42
C GLU A 127 -14.28 -8.82 -4.09
N GLU A 128 -14.30 -9.27 -5.35
CA GLU A 128 -15.54 -9.65 -6.05
C GLU A 128 -16.24 -10.81 -5.33
N ALA A 129 -15.52 -11.87 -4.97
CA ALA A 129 -16.09 -13.00 -4.26
C ALA A 129 -16.67 -12.60 -2.89
N LYS A 130 -16.00 -11.68 -2.19
CA LYS A 130 -16.47 -11.14 -0.91
C LYS A 130 -17.75 -10.30 -1.10
N ALA A 131 -17.78 -9.42 -2.10
CA ALA A 131 -18.95 -8.61 -2.40
C ALA A 131 -20.17 -9.47 -2.79
N GLU A 132 -19.97 -10.55 -3.56
CA GLU A 132 -21.02 -11.50 -3.90
C GLU A 132 -21.56 -12.24 -2.65
N ALA A 133 -20.68 -12.65 -1.74
CA ALA A 133 -21.08 -13.30 -0.49
C ALA A 133 -21.88 -12.35 0.42
N GLU A 134 -21.45 -11.09 0.56
CA GLU A 134 -22.17 -10.07 1.32
C GLU A 134 -23.55 -9.75 0.70
N ALA A 135 -23.63 -9.64 -0.62
CA ALA A 135 -24.90 -9.44 -1.32
C ALA A 135 -25.85 -10.64 -1.18
N ALA A 136 -25.34 -11.87 -1.17
CA ALA A 136 -26.15 -13.06 -0.92
C ALA A 136 -26.69 -13.09 0.52
N ALA A 137 -25.85 -12.75 1.51
CA ALA A 137 -26.27 -12.66 2.91
C ALA A 137 -27.36 -11.59 3.12
N ALA A 138 -27.17 -10.39 2.55
CA ALA A 138 -28.15 -9.31 2.65
C ALA A 138 -29.49 -9.65 1.97
N GLN A 139 -29.48 -10.47 0.91
CA GLN A 139 -30.72 -10.95 0.27
C GLN A 139 -31.42 -12.01 1.13
N GLN A 140 -30.67 -12.89 1.80
CA GLN A 140 -31.26 -13.86 2.73
C GLN A 140 -31.93 -13.15 3.92
N GLU A 141 -31.26 -12.16 4.52
CA GLU A 141 -31.81 -11.39 5.64
C GLU A 141 -33.12 -10.67 5.25
N GLN A 142 -33.18 -10.06 4.06
CA GLN A 142 -34.40 -9.42 3.55
C GLN A 142 -35.55 -10.44 3.30
N LEU A 143 -35.23 -11.65 2.85
CA LEU A 143 -36.23 -12.70 2.65
C LEU A 143 -36.75 -13.24 3.99
N GLU A 144 -35.88 -13.33 5.00
CA GLU A 144 -36.26 -13.72 6.35
C GLU A 144 -37.14 -12.67 7.04
N GLU A 145 -36.82 -11.37 6.89
CA GLU A 145 -37.63 -10.25 7.42
C GLU A 145 -39.02 -10.18 6.78
N VAL A 146 -39.12 -10.39 5.46
CA VAL A 146 -40.42 -10.41 4.76
C VAL A 146 -41.24 -11.67 5.09
N SER A 147 -40.58 -12.75 5.54
CA SER A 147 -41.22 -14.04 5.83
C SER A 147 -41.62 -14.23 7.30
N THR A 148 -41.32 -13.31 8.21
CA THR A 148 -41.87 -13.32 9.58
C THR A 148 -43.27 -12.70 9.58
N PRO A 149 -44.35 -13.48 9.80
CA PRO A 149 -45.69 -12.93 9.90
C PRO A 149 -45.81 -12.06 11.16
N ASP A 150 -46.39 -10.86 11.05
CA ASP A 150 -46.88 -10.09 12.20
C ASP A 150 -47.88 -10.95 12.99
N GLU A 151 -47.47 -11.49 14.15
CA GLU A 151 -48.37 -12.08 15.15
C GLU A 151 -49.03 -11.00 16.03
#